data_AF-A0A9D7EES6-F1
#
_entry.id   AF-A0A9D7EES6-F1
#
_cell.length_a   1.000
_cell.length_b   1.000
_cell.length_c   1.000
_cell.angle_alpha   90.00
_cell.angle_beta   90.00
_cell.angle_gamma   90.00
#
_symmetry.space_group_name_H-M   'P 1'
#
loop_
_entity.id
_entity.type
_entity.pdbx_description
1 polymer ?
#
loop_
_entity_poly.entity_id
_entity_poly.type
_entity_poly.pdbx_seq_one_letter_code
_entity_poly.pdbx_strand_id
1 'polypeptide(L)' 'MAELRKSTFTDFAATWLQDYAQVSVKHSTYVSYEAITRRHLLPALGKLWLHQISGSDIQRLLARKSGSMA' A
#
# COMPACT_ATOMS: atom_id res chain seq x y z
N MET A 1 -12.32 2.37 -15.03
CA MET A 1 -10.87 2.60 -14.78
C MET A 1 -10.46 4.09 -14.72
N ALA A 2 -11.40 5.05 -14.79
CA ALA A 2 -11.09 6.49 -14.70
C ALA A 2 -11.04 7.03 -13.26
N GLU A 3 -11.66 6.35 -12.28
CA GLU A 3 -11.77 6.84 -10.89
C GLU A 3 -10.52 6.68 -10.03
N LEU A 4 -9.67 5.68 -10.31
CA LEU A 4 -8.41 5.46 -9.55
C LEU A 4 -7.41 6.63 -9.68
N ARG A 5 -7.58 7.50 -10.67
CA ARG A 5 -6.66 8.63 -10.92
C ARG A 5 -6.73 9.71 -9.83
N LYS A 6 -7.80 9.75 -9.04
CA LYS A 6 -8.02 10.76 -7.98
C LYS A 6 -8.23 10.11 -6.61
N SER A 7 -7.47 9.07 -6.30
CA SER A 7 -7.48 8.46 -4.98
C SER A 7 -6.09 8.49 -4.37
N THR A 8 -6.03 8.70 -3.06
CA THR A 8 -4.78 8.47 -2.33
C THR A 8 -4.48 6.98 -2.25
N PHE A 9 -3.24 6.63 -1.94
CA PHE A 9 -2.91 5.24 -1.66
C PHE A 9 -3.73 4.68 -0.48
N THR A 10 -4.08 5.52 0.50
CA THR A 10 -4.93 5.11 1.64
C THR A 10 -6.32 4.67 1.17
N ASP A 11 -6.98 5.49 0.35
CA ASP A 11 -8.34 5.19 -0.15
C ASP A 11 -8.34 3.92 -1.01
N PHE A 12 -7.32 3.80 -1.87
CA PHE A 12 -7.11 2.61 -2.68
C PHE A 12 -6.87 1.36 -1.84
N ALA A 13 -5.97 1.43 -0.87
CA ALA A 13 -5.61 0.30 -0.03
C ALA A 13 -6.80 -0.19 0.81
N ALA A 14 -7.63 0.73 1.31
CA ALA A 14 -8.86 0.39 2.02
C ALA A 14 -9.83 -0.37 1.11
N THR A 15 -10.08 0.15 -0.09
CA THR A 15 -10.96 -0.48 -1.09
C THR A 15 -10.41 -1.85 -1.51
N TRP A 16 -9.12 -1.96 -1.79
CA TRP A 16 -8.50 -3.21 -2.21
C TRP A 16 -8.51 -4.27 -1.10
N LEU A 17 -8.27 -3.89 0.16
CA LEU A 17 -8.34 -4.82 1.29
C LEU A 17 -9.76 -5.36 1.47
N GLN A 18 -10.77 -4.48 1.46
CA GLN A 18 -12.16 -4.81 1.72
C GLN A 18 -12.80 -5.57 0.55
N ASP A 19 -12.74 -5.00 -0.65
CA ASP A 19 -13.57 -5.44 -1.77
C ASP A 19 -12.91 -6.56 -2.59
N TYR A 20 -11.58 -6.70 -2.50
CA TYR A 20 -10.82 -7.69 -3.26
C TYR A 20 -10.11 -8.70 -2.37
N ALA A 21 -9.18 -8.26 -1.52
CA ALA A 21 -8.33 -9.18 -0.76
C ALA A 21 -9.13 -10.02 0.23
N GLN A 22 -10.08 -9.43 0.96
CA GLN A 22 -10.87 -10.13 1.96
C GLN A 22 -11.68 -11.31 1.37
N VAL A 23 -12.19 -11.16 0.14
CA VAL A 23 -13.06 -12.15 -0.50
C VAL A 23 -12.31 -13.11 -1.43
N SER A 24 -11.14 -12.70 -1.95
CA SER A 24 -10.44 -13.43 -3.01
C SER A 24 -9.26 -14.28 -2.51
N VAL A 25 -8.72 -14.03 -1.31
CA VAL A 25 -7.58 -14.79 -0.77
C VAL A 25 -7.92 -15.53 0.52
N LYS A 26 -7.09 -16.51 0.88
CA LYS A 26 -7.18 -17.20 2.18
C LYS A 26 -7.04 -16.18 3.32
N HIS A 27 -7.73 -16.44 4.44
CA HIS A 27 -7.71 -15.55 5.60
C HIS A 27 -6.29 -15.24 6.12
N SER A 28 -5.41 -16.24 6.20
CA SER A 28 -4.01 -16.04 6.62
C SER A 28 -3.23 -15.11 5.68
N THR A 29 -3.51 -15.18 4.37
CA THR A 29 -2.94 -14.28 3.37
C THR A 29 -3.50 -12.87 3.53
N TYR A 30 -4.82 -12.72 3.74
CA TYR A 30 -5.44 -11.43 4.01
C TYR A 30 -4.81 -10.73 5.24
N VAL A 31 -4.66 -11.46 6.35
CA VAL A 31 -4.03 -10.93 7.58
C VAL A 31 -2.61 -10.44 7.30
N SER A 32 -1.85 -11.18 6.48
CA SER A 32 -0.49 -10.78 6.08
C SER A 32 -0.50 -9.51 5.22
N TYR A 33 -1.42 -9.42 4.26
CA TYR A 33 -1.59 -8.24 3.41
C TYR A 33 -2.01 -7.01 4.22
N GLU A 34 -2.97 -7.15 5.12
CA GLU A 34 -3.41 -6.07 5.99
C GLU A 34 -2.26 -5.60 6.88
N ALA A 35 -1.52 -6.52 7.50
CA ALA A 35 -0.39 -6.18 8.36
C ALA A 35 0.70 -5.41 7.60
N ILE A 36 1.09 -5.87 6.41
CA ILE A 36 2.10 -5.18 5.57
C ILE A 36 1.60 -3.80 5.15
N THR A 37 0.35 -3.72 4.72
CA THR A 37 -0.27 -2.46 4.26
C THR A 37 -0.29 -1.43 5.38
N ARG A 38 -0.82 -1.79 6.55
CA ARG A 38 -0.96 -0.86 7.68
C ARG A 38 0.37 -0.48 8.31
N ARG A 39 1.32 -1.42 8.42
CA ARG A 39 2.61 -1.19 9.11
C ARG A 39 3.67 -0.53 8.24
N HIS A 40 3.64 -0.73 6.93
CA HIS A 40 4.73 -0.30 6.05
C HIS A 40 4.25 0.60 4.91
N LEU A 41 3.19 0.21 4.19
CA LEU A 41 2.77 0.93 3.00
C LEU A 41 2.05 2.24 3.35
N LEU A 42 1.11 2.23 4.29
CA LEU A 42 0.37 3.44 4.69
C LEU A 42 1.28 4.53 5.28
N PRO A 43 2.23 4.26 6.19
CA PRO A 43 3.11 5.30 6.71
C PRO A 43 4.01 5.94 5.63
N ALA A 44 4.38 5.18 4.59
CA ALA A 44 5.28 5.66 3.55
C ALA A 44 4.56 6.31 2.36
N LEU A 45 3.44 5.73 1.91
CA LEU A 45 2.77 6.06 0.66
C LEU A 45 1.35 6.61 0.88
N GLY A 46 0.76 6.44 2.07
CA GLY A 46 -0.67 6.67 2.31
C GLY A 46 -1.18 8.05 1.93
N LYS A 47 -0.36 9.09 2.08
CA LYS A 47 -0.72 10.49 1.74
C LYS A 47 -0.51 10.83 0.25
N LEU A 48 0.19 9.97 -0.50
CA LEU A 48 0.45 10.20 -1.91
C LEU A 48 -0.78 9.82 -2.72
N TRP A 49 -1.07 10.61 -3.75
CA TRP A 49 -2.01 10.21 -4.78
C TRP A 49 -1.43 9.04 -5.55
N LEU A 50 -2.26 8.05 -5.93
CA LEU A 50 -1.77 6.86 -6.65
C LEU A 50 -0.95 7.21 -7.89
N HIS A 51 -1.37 8.23 -8.64
CA HIS A 51 -0.68 8.66 -9.86
C HIS A 51 0.64 9.41 -9.59
N GLN A 52 0.94 9.77 -8.34
CA GLN A 52 2.16 10.46 -7.93
C GLN A 52 3.20 9.52 -7.33
N ILE A 53 2.85 8.26 -7.06
CA ILE A 53 3.80 7.29 -6.51
C ILE A 53 4.86 7.02 -7.56
N SER A 54 6.09 7.44 -7.25
CA SER A 54 7.24 7.31 -8.14
C SER A 54 8.12 6.12 -7.75
N GLY A 55 9.04 5.74 -8.64
CA GLY A 55 10.05 4.73 -8.33
C GLY A 55 10.93 5.11 -7.12
N SER A 56 11.20 6.40 -6.93
CA SER A 56 11.97 6.90 -5.79
C SER A 56 11.26 6.70 -4.45
N ASP A 57 9.93 6.78 -4.43
CA ASP A 57 9.13 6.52 -3.23
C ASP A 57 9.21 5.04 -2.84
N ILE A 58 9.16 4.15 -3.84
CA ILE A 58 9.32 2.70 -3.65
C ILE A 58 10.73 2.38 -3.15
N GLN A 59 11.77 2.97 -3.74
CA GLN A 59 13.16 2.78 -3.27
C GLN A 59 13.33 3.23 -1.81
N ARG A 60 12.74 4.36 -1.43
CA ARG A 60 12.78 4.86 -0.04
C ARG A 60 12.08 3.92 0.94
N LEU A 61 10.94 3.35 0.55
CA LEU A 61 10.23 2.34 1.33
C LEU A 61 11.09 1.09 1.53
N LEU A 62 11.74 0.59 0.48
CA LEU A 62 12.61 -0.58 0.55
C LEU A 62 13.85 -0.32 1.41
N ALA A 63 14.50 0.85 1.27
CA ALA A 63 15.65 1.23 2.09
C ALA A 63 15.30 1.26 3.59
N ARG A 64 14.13 1.81 3.95
CA ARG A 64 13.60 1.81 5.33
C ARG A 64 13.38 0.40 5.87
N LYS A 65 12.93 -0.54 5.03
CA LYS A 65 12.69 -1.95 5.43
C LYS A 65 13.97 -2.75 5.58
N SER A 66 14.99 -2.46 4.77
CA SER A 66 16.27 -3.19 4.77
C SER A 66 17.27 -2.70 5.83
N GLY A 67 16.90 -1.72 6.68
CA GLY A 67 17.80 -1.16 7.69
C GLY A 67 18.97 -0.36 7.10
N SER A 68 18.93 -0.02 5.81
CA SER A 68 19.97 0.76 5.12
C SER A 68 19.60 2.25 5.14
N MET A 69 19.49 2.80 6.34
CA MET A 69 19.83 4.19 6.58
C MET A 69 20.94 4.15 7.63
N ALA A 70 22.11 4.62 7.23
CA ALA A 70 23.28 4.81 8.07
C ALA A 70 22.94 5.68 9.30
#